data_AF-A0A8J3I9V0-F1
#
_entry.id   AF-A0A8J3I9V0-F1
#
_cell.length_a   1.000
_cell.length_b   1.000
_cell.length_c   1.000
_cell.angle_alpha   90.00
_cell.angle_beta   90.00
_cell.angle_gamma   90.00
#
_symmetry.space_group_name_H-M   'P 1'
#
loop_
_entity.id
_entity.type
_entity.pdbx_description
1 polymer ?
#
loop_
_entity_poly.entity_id
_entity_poly.type
_entity_poly.pdbx_seq_one_letter_code
_entity_poly.pdbx_strand_id
1 'polypeptide(L)'
;MSELINILVKTGQPLEKFIGDLEQLLHLSFQRDSDPIYHDITYRFTDEQARIWVYEREIDEEDDSPYEKYPYVINIEARRFKEPEEELARQRALGYRVFETLKKTGKYRLLLFWDMQKLLEKFEPPVGEE
;
A
#
# COMPACT_ATOMS: atom_id res chain seq x y z
N MET A 1 -15.86 -0.76 11.56
CA MET A 1 -14.76 -1.09 10.65
C MET A 1 -13.71 -0.01 10.84
N SER A 2 -12.45 -0.38 11.07
CA SER A 2 -11.37 0.60 11.17
C SER A 2 -11.15 1.18 9.78
N GLU A 3 -11.21 2.51 9.66
CA GLU A 3 -10.89 3.18 8.40
C GLU A 3 -9.41 2.90 8.08
N LEU A 4 -9.07 2.56 6.85
CA LEU A 4 -7.69 2.22 6.45
C LEU A 4 -7.15 3.15 5.37
N ILE A 5 -5.86 3.46 5.42
CA ILE A 5 -5.18 4.02 4.25
C ILE A 5 -4.75 2.87 3.35
N ASN A 6 -5.12 2.98 2.07
CA ASN A 6 -4.79 2.03 1.04
C ASN A 6 -3.92 2.71 -0.01
N ILE A 7 -2.83 2.08 -0.42
CA ILE A 7 -2.01 2.52 -1.54
C ILE A 7 -2.04 1.41 -2.58
N LEU A 8 -2.66 1.69 -3.72
CA LEU A 8 -2.59 0.81 -4.88
C LEU A 8 -1.30 1.10 -5.64
N VAL A 9 -0.56 0.04 -5.95
CA VAL A 9 0.74 0.13 -6.62
C VAL A 9 0.72 -0.68 -7.90
N LYS A 10 1.11 -0.04 -9.00
CA LYS A 10 1.34 -0.71 -10.28
C LYS A 10 2.82 -0.62 -10.64
N THR A 11 3.38 -1.81 -10.83
CA THR A 11 4.78 -2.06 -11.21
C THR A 11 4.81 -3.29 -12.11
N GLY A 12 5.83 -3.38 -12.98
CA GLY A 12 6.09 -4.60 -13.78
C GLY A 12 6.90 -5.65 -13.03
N GLN A 13 7.24 -5.40 -11.77
CA GLN A 13 8.06 -6.29 -10.95
C GLN A 13 7.19 -7.29 -10.16
N PRO A 14 7.68 -8.51 -9.90
CA PRO A 14 6.95 -9.46 -9.05
C PRO A 14 6.91 -8.99 -7.59
N LEU A 15 5.89 -9.44 -6.84
CA LEU A 15 5.65 -9.05 -5.45
C LEU A 15 6.90 -9.14 -4.58
N GLU A 16 7.65 -10.25 -4.63
CA GLU A 16 8.87 -10.44 -3.81
C GLU A 16 9.93 -9.35 -4.05
N LYS A 17 10.10 -8.93 -5.31
CA LYS A 17 11.04 -7.84 -5.66
C LYS A 17 10.52 -6.51 -5.16
N PHE A 18 9.22 -6.28 -5.30
CA PHE A 18 8.58 -5.07 -4.80
C PHE A 18 8.71 -4.96 -3.28
N ILE A 19 8.47 -6.04 -2.54
CA ILE A 19 8.64 -6.06 -1.07
C ILE A 19 10.08 -5.75 -0.69
N GLY A 20 11.06 -6.34 -1.37
CA GLY A 20 12.48 -6.04 -1.10
C GLY A 20 12.86 -4.57 -1.31
N ASP A 21 12.32 -3.92 -2.35
CA ASP A 21 12.52 -2.47 -2.56
C ASP A 21 11.79 -1.66 -1.47
N LEU A 22 10.59 -2.09 -1.06
CA LEU A 22 9.79 -1.44 -0.03
C LEU A 22 10.43 -1.54 1.37
N GLU A 23 11.03 -2.69 1.70
CA GLU A 23 11.86 -2.88 2.90
C GLU A 23 13.03 -1.90 2.95
N GLN A 24 13.74 -1.75 1.83
CA GLN A 24 14.88 -0.84 1.73
C GLN A 24 14.46 0.63 1.82
N LEU A 25 13.37 1.01 1.14
CA LEU A 25 12.87 2.38 1.12
C LEU A 25 12.31 2.83 2.46
N LEU A 26 11.57 1.95 3.14
CA LEU A 26 10.92 2.27 4.40
C LEU A 26 11.80 1.93 5.62
N HIS A 27 12.93 1.24 5.40
CA HIS A 27 13.78 0.67 6.45
C HIS A 27 12.97 -0.25 7.39
N LEU A 28 12.11 -1.08 6.80
CA LEU A 28 11.25 -2.04 7.50
C LEU A 28 11.63 -3.47 7.13
N SER A 29 11.18 -4.43 7.93
CA SER A 29 11.31 -5.86 7.63
C SER A 29 9.94 -6.50 7.62
N PHE A 30 9.48 -6.92 6.45
CA PHE A 30 8.19 -7.57 6.28
C PHE A 30 8.33 -9.07 6.50
N GLN A 31 7.39 -9.64 7.25
CA GLN A 31 7.28 -11.08 7.39
C GLN A 31 6.28 -11.60 6.37
N ARG A 32 6.70 -12.63 5.63
CA ARG A 32 5.81 -13.38 4.75
C ARG A 32 4.83 -14.17 5.60
N ASP A 33 3.55 -13.92 5.38
CA ASP A 33 2.42 -14.54 6.06
C ASP A 33 1.54 -15.19 4.98
N SER A 34 1.26 -16.48 5.15
CA SER A 34 0.27 -17.17 4.32
C SER A 34 -1.05 -17.12 5.05
N ASP A 35 -1.75 -16.00 4.89
CA ASP A 35 -3.04 -15.79 5.53
C ASP A 35 -4.12 -16.50 4.70
N PRO A 36 -4.80 -17.53 5.26
CA PRO A 36 -5.78 -18.32 4.51
C PRO A 36 -7.01 -17.50 4.09
N ILE A 37 -7.21 -16.31 4.65
CA ILE A 37 -8.35 -15.43 4.33
C ILE A 37 -8.12 -14.68 3.00
N TYR A 38 -6.87 -14.36 2.67
CA TYR A 38 -6.55 -13.61 1.45
C TYR A 38 -6.17 -14.51 0.28
N HIS A 39 -6.23 -15.85 0.46
CA HIS A 39 -5.93 -16.88 -0.54
C HIS A 39 -4.54 -16.79 -1.22
N ASP A 40 -3.74 -15.77 -0.87
CA ASP A 40 -2.48 -15.41 -1.51
C ASP A 40 -1.39 -15.01 -0.49
N ILE A 41 -0.16 -14.85 -0.99
CA ILE A 41 1.00 -14.50 -0.15
C ILE A 41 0.86 -13.05 0.31
N THR A 42 0.78 -12.85 1.63
CA THR A 42 0.76 -11.52 2.24
C THR A 42 2.10 -11.22 2.91
N TYR A 43 2.55 -9.98 2.84
CA TYR A 43 3.73 -9.51 3.55
C TYR A 43 3.31 -8.50 4.59
N ARG A 44 3.62 -8.75 5.86
CA ARG A 44 3.13 -7.96 6.98
C ARG A 44 4.29 -7.43 7.82
N PHE A 45 4.26 -6.14 8.09
CA PHE A 45 5.06 -5.48 9.12
C PHE A 45 4.13 -5.04 10.24
N THR A 46 4.52 -5.24 11.49
CA THR A 46 3.73 -4.81 12.65
C THR A 46 4.66 -4.40 13.76
N ASP A 47 4.45 -3.20 14.28
CA ASP A 47 5.16 -2.66 15.43
C ASP A 47 4.15 -2.04 16.42
N GLU A 48 4.65 -1.36 17.45
CA GLU A 48 3.86 -0.69 18.47
C GLU A 48 3.03 0.47 17.91
N GLN A 49 3.46 1.10 16.80
CA GLN A 49 2.84 2.30 16.23
C GLN A 49 2.00 2.05 14.98
N ALA A 50 2.27 0.99 14.23
CA ALA A 50 1.64 0.77 12.93
C ALA A 50 1.58 -0.71 12.55
N ARG A 51 0.59 -1.03 11.72
CA ARG A 51 0.48 -2.28 11.00
C ARG A 51 0.44 -1.96 9.51
N ILE A 52 1.34 -2.57 8.75
CA ILE A 52 1.40 -2.43 7.30
C ILE A 52 1.34 -3.82 6.71
N TRP A 53 0.48 -4.04 5.72
CA TRP A 53 0.48 -5.29 4.99
C TRP A 53 0.31 -5.06 3.50
N VAL A 54 0.96 -5.92 2.73
CA VAL A 54 1.02 -5.85 1.29
C VAL A 54 0.60 -7.21 0.74
N TYR A 55 -0.32 -7.21 -0.21
CA TYR A 55 -0.76 -8.41 -0.90
C TYR A 55 -0.97 -8.11 -2.39
N GLU A 56 -0.91 -9.17 -3.18
CA GLU A 56 -1.37 -9.15 -4.57
C GLU A 56 -2.89 -9.31 -4.57
N ARG A 57 -3.59 -8.49 -5.33
CA ARG A 57 -5.03 -8.65 -5.56
C ARG A 57 -5.25 -9.40 -6.87
N GLU A 58 -6.31 -10.20 -6.90
CA GLU A 58 -6.84 -10.68 -8.16
C GLU A 58 -7.32 -9.46 -8.98
N ILE A 59 -6.92 -9.45 -10.24
CA ILE A 59 -7.32 -8.45 -11.23
C ILE A 59 -8.46 -9.07 -12.00
N ASP A 60 -9.64 -8.47 -11.94
CA ASP A 60 -10.74 -8.87 -12.79
C ASP A 60 -10.55 -8.22 -14.17
N GLU A 61 -10.35 -9.04 -15.20
CA GLU A 61 -10.12 -8.54 -16.56
C GLU A 61 -11.41 -8.03 -17.23
N GLU A 62 -12.59 -8.34 -16.68
CA GLU A 62 -13.88 -7.87 -17.17
C GLU A 62 -14.29 -6.52 -16.56
N ASP A 63 -13.69 -6.16 -15.42
CA ASP A 63 -13.88 -4.87 -14.77
C ASP A 63 -13.01 -3.77 -15.43
N ASP A 64 -13.67 -2.84 -16.13
CA ASP A 64 -13.00 -1.73 -16.84
C ASP A 64 -12.49 -0.64 -15.87
N SER A 65 -12.58 -0.84 -14.55
CA SER A 65 -12.15 0.17 -13.61
C SER A 65 -10.64 0.44 -13.74
N PRO A 66 -10.22 1.71 -13.82
CA PRO A 66 -8.81 2.06 -13.90
C PRO A 66 -8.00 1.59 -12.67
N TYR A 67 -8.66 1.17 -11.59
CA TYR A 67 -8.08 0.70 -10.34
C TYR A 67 -7.76 -0.80 -10.33
N GLU A 68 -8.45 -1.62 -11.13
CA GLU A 68 -8.20 -3.07 -11.30
C GLU A 68 -6.78 -3.31 -11.83
N LYS A 69 -6.26 -2.35 -12.58
CA LYS A 69 -4.94 -2.41 -13.22
C LYS A 69 -3.77 -2.33 -12.24
N TYR A 70 -4.01 -2.27 -10.94
CA TYR A 70 -3.01 -2.15 -9.88
C TYR A 70 -2.90 -3.48 -9.12
N PRO A 71 -1.89 -4.32 -9.42
CA PRO A 71 -1.76 -5.66 -8.85
C PRO A 71 -1.51 -5.67 -7.35
N TYR A 72 -0.92 -4.62 -6.78
CA TYR A 72 -0.51 -4.60 -5.38
C TYR A 72 -1.27 -3.60 -4.55
N VAL A 73 -1.63 -4.01 -3.34
CA VAL A 73 -2.31 -3.18 -2.34
C VAL A 73 -1.44 -3.10 -1.09
N ILE A 74 -1.10 -1.89 -0.66
CA ILE A 74 -0.49 -1.63 0.65
C ILE A 74 -1.59 -1.08 1.55
N ASN A 75 -1.88 -1.80 2.63
CA ASN A 75 -2.76 -1.32 3.68
C ASN A 75 -1.94 -0.80 4.86
N ILE A 76 -2.37 0.32 5.42
CA ILE A 76 -1.72 0.99 6.53
C ILE A 76 -2.76 1.32 7.60
N GLU A 77 -2.51 0.77 8.79
CA GLU A 77 -3.31 0.97 9.99
C GLU A 77 -2.40 1.56 11.08
N ALA A 78 -2.82 2.66 11.70
CA ALA A 78 -2.15 3.17 12.89
C ALA A 78 -2.58 2.37 14.13
N ARG A 79 -1.66 2.09 15.07
CA ARG A 79 -1.95 1.33 16.30
C ARG A 79 -1.72 2.16 17.56
N ARG A 80 -2.44 1.79 18.62
CA ARG A 80 -2.33 2.30 20.00
C ARG A 80 -2.67 3.79 20.17
N PHE A 81 -3.91 4.16 19.90
CA PHE A 81 -4.43 5.48 20.26
C PHE A 81 -5.67 5.36 21.14
N LYS A 82 -5.80 6.31 22.08
CA LYS A 82 -6.99 6.43 22.93
C LYS A 82 -8.09 7.27 22.26
N GLU A 83 -7.68 8.18 21.38
CA GLU A 83 -8.56 9.12 20.71
C GLU A 83 -8.63 8.82 19.21
N PRO A 84 -9.83 8.67 18.64
CA PRO A 84 -10.02 8.28 17.25
C PRO A 84 -9.52 9.37 16.27
N GLU A 85 -9.62 10.65 16.62
CA GLU A 85 -9.17 11.74 15.75
C GLU A 85 -7.64 11.76 15.57
N GLU A 86 -6.90 11.46 16.65
CA GLU A 86 -5.44 11.34 16.59
C GLU A 86 -4.99 10.11 15.79
N GLU A 87 -5.71 8.99 15.94
CA GLU A 87 -5.49 7.76 15.17
C GLU A 87 -5.60 8.03 13.67
N LEU A 88 -6.68 8.70 13.26
CA LEU A 88 -6.96 9.05 11.87
C LEU A 88 -5.91 9.99 11.28
N ALA A 89 -5.53 11.03 12.03
CA ALA A 89 -4.51 11.99 11.59
C ALA A 89 -3.14 11.31 11.43
N ARG A 90 -2.75 10.45 12.38
CA ARG A 90 -1.52 9.64 12.33
C ARG A 90 -1.54 8.67 11.17
N GLN A 91 -2.65 7.98 10.95
CA GLN A 91 -2.78 7.03 9.86
C GLN A 91 -2.64 7.72 8.50
N ARG A 92 -3.29 8.88 8.32
CA ARG A 92 -3.07 9.72 7.13
C ARG A 92 -1.61 10.09 6.96
N ALA A 93 -0.97 10.61 8.02
CA ALA A 93 0.42 11.01 7.96
C ALA A 93 1.36 9.85 7.59
N LEU A 94 1.14 8.65 8.14
CA LEU A 94 1.88 7.43 7.78
C LEU A 94 1.63 7.05 6.32
N GLY A 95 0.36 7.05 5.90
CA GLY A 95 -0.06 6.82 4.53
C GLY A 95 0.64 7.70 3.51
N TYR A 96 0.55 9.01 3.72
CA TYR A 96 1.22 10.00 2.88
C TYR A 96 2.74 9.85 2.90
N ARG A 97 3.35 9.51 4.04
CA ARG A 97 4.79 9.28 4.13
C ARG A 97 5.23 8.09 3.27
N VAL A 98 4.51 6.97 3.32
CA VAL A 98 4.80 5.80 2.47
C VAL A 98 4.59 6.16 1.00
N PHE A 99 3.47 6.80 0.67
CA PHE A 99 3.16 7.25 -0.69
C PHE A 99 4.24 8.17 -1.26
N GLU A 100 4.63 9.21 -0.53
CA GLU A 100 5.67 10.16 -0.94
C GLU A 100 7.03 9.49 -1.10
N THR A 101 7.35 8.51 -0.25
CA THR A 101 8.60 7.74 -0.36
C THR A 101 8.61 6.92 -1.65
N LEU A 102 7.53 6.21 -1.97
CA LEU A 102 7.39 5.46 -3.21
C LEU A 102 7.39 6.38 -4.43
N LYS A 103 6.69 7.52 -4.35
CA LYS A 103 6.62 8.53 -5.41
C LYS A 103 7.97 9.12 -5.77
N LYS A 104 8.83 9.37 -4.77
CA LYS A 104 10.21 9.86 -4.98
C LYS A 104 11.08 8.90 -5.79
N THR A 105 10.75 7.61 -5.84
CA THR A 105 11.49 6.65 -6.67
C THR A 105 11.24 6.86 -8.16
N GLY A 106 10.08 7.41 -8.54
CA GLY A 106 9.66 7.52 -9.93
C GLY A 106 9.45 6.18 -10.64
N LYS A 107 9.50 5.03 -9.93
CA LYS A 107 9.39 3.69 -10.54
C LYS A 107 7.95 3.18 -10.60
N TYR A 108 7.07 3.73 -9.79
CA TYR A 108 5.76 3.15 -9.51
C TYR A 108 4.64 4.11 -9.90
N ARG A 109 3.57 3.57 -10.47
CA ARG A 109 2.26 4.26 -10.52
C ARG A 109 1.55 3.97 -9.20
N LEU A 110 1.04 5.02 -8.56
CA LEU A 110 0.52 4.96 -7.21
C LEU A 110 -0.84 5.64 -7.14
N LEU A 111 -1.78 5.03 -6.41
CA LEU A 111 -3.02 5.67 -6.01
C LEU A 111 -3.18 5.57 -4.49
N LEU A 112 -3.38 6.69 -3.82
CA LEU A 112 -3.64 6.77 -2.40
C LEU A 112 -5.14 6.88 -2.17
N PHE A 113 -5.69 5.97 -1.38
CA PHE A 113 -7.10 5.90 -1.03
C PHE A 113 -7.32 5.98 0.47
N TRP A 114 -8.44 6.59 0.84
CA TRP A 114 -9.08 6.44 2.12
C TRP A 114 -10.17 5.37 2.02
N ASP A 115 -10.01 4.30 2.79
CA ASP A 115 -10.95 3.18 2.90
C ASP A 115 -11.34 2.53 1.56
N MET A 116 -10.46 2.57 0.54
CA MET A 116 -10.74 2.18 -0.85
C MET A 116 -11.94 2.90 -1.53
N GLN A 117 -12.59 3.84 -0.84
CA GLN A 117 -13.78 4.55 -1.32
C GLN A 117 -13.46 5.94 -1.86
N LYS A 118 -12.48 6.62 -1.26
CA LYS A 118 -12.12 7.99 -1.60
C LYS A 118 -10.68 8.09 -2.05
N LEU A 119 -10.48 8.37 -3.34
CA LEU A 119 -9.16 8.70 -3.88
C LEU A 119 -8.68 10.01 -3.26
N LEU A 120 -7.50 9.97 -2.63
CA LEU A 120 -6.86 11.12 -2.01
C LEU A 120 -5.79 11.74 -2.91
N GLU A 121 -4.94 10.91 -3.52
CA GLU A 121 -3.88 11.36 -4.42
C GLU A 121 -3.58 10.29 -5.48
N LYS A 122 -3.11 10.74 -6.65
CA LYS A 122 -2.59 9.86 -7.70
C LYS A 122 -1.21 10.32 -8.13
N PHE A 123 -0.36 9.37 -8.46
CA PHE A 123 0.94 9.63 -9.04
C PHE A 123 1.21 8.68 -10.19
N GLU A 124 1.56 9.26 -11.33
CA GLU A 124 2.04 8.54 -12.49
C GLU A 124 3.46 9.05 -12.76
N PRO A 125 4.46 8.17 -12.82
CA PRO A 125 5.82 8.62 -13.09
C PRO A 125 5.85 9.25 -14.48
N PRO A 126 6.59 10.36 -14.66
CA PRO A 126 6.79 10.92 -15.99
C PRO A 126 7.44 9.83 -16.83
N VAL A 127 6.80 9.47 -17.94
CA VAL A 127 7.20 8.37 -18.83
C VAL A 127 8.71 8.32 -18.96
N GLY A 128 9.34 7.34 -18.31
CA GLY A 128 10.65 6.88 -18.73
C GLY A 128 10.40 6.10 -20.00
N GLU A 129 10.77 6.68 -21.13
CA GLU A 129 10.91 5.97 -22.40
C GLU A 129 11.79 4.73 -22.13
N GLU A 130 11.20 3.54 -22.20
CA GLU A 130 11.91 2.31 -22.58
C GLU A 130 11.54 1.99 -24.02
#